data_AF-A0A6M1NIH2-F1
#
_entry.id   AF-A0A6M1NIH2-F1
#
_cell.length_a   1.000
_cell.length_b   1.000
_cell.length_c   1.000
_cell.angle_alpha   90.00
_cell.angle_beta   90.00
_cell.angle_gamma   90.00
#
_symmetry.space_group_name_H-M   'P 1'
#
loop_
_entity.id
_entity.type
_entity.pdbx_description
1 polymer ?
#
loop_
_entity_poly.entity_id
_entity_poly.type
_entity_poly.pdbx_seq_one_letter_code
_entity_poly.pdbx_strand_id
1 'polypeptide(L)'
;MTKSNFYIISGGPGVGKTTLIHALRQTGFLTVEEEARRIIKEQEAIGGDGVPWKSKALYAQLMLDASVRAYGEIKSTNFQEPVYFDRGILDAVCYMHMENIPVTKETVDIVYKCVYNRDVFILPPWQAIYKTDNERKQSWKEALFTFDKMKETYREYGYNVIEVPKVSVLERQQFIINQTKTGSHRP
;
A
#
# COMPACT_ATOMS: atom_id res chain seq x y z
N MET A 1 18.42 2.66 8.72
CA MET A 1 18.11 4.03 8.24
C MET A 1 16.62 4.07 8.00
N THR A 2 15.89 5.08 8.49
CA THR A 2 14.43 5.25 8.27
C THR A 2 14.22 6.49 7.41
N LYS A 3 13.30 6.46 6.43
CA LYS A 3 12.93 7.65 5.68
C LYS A 3 11.81 8.37 6.42
N SER A 4 11.99 9.63 6.79
CA SER A 4 11.04 10.32 7.68
C SER A 4 9.76 10.78 6.99
N ASN A 5 9.76 10.97 5.67
CA ASN A 5 8.65 11.63 4.98
C ASN A 5 7.85 10.74 4.02
N PHE A 6 8.21 9.47 3.83
CA PHE A 6 7.50 8.56 2.93
C PHE A 6 6.53 7.69 3.73
N TYR A 7 5.24 7.99 3.68
CA TYR A 7 4.22 7.29 4.46
C TYR A 7 3.44 6.32 3.59
N ILE A 8 3.21 5.11 4.11
CA ILE A 8 2.35 4.13 3.44
C ILE A 8 0.91 4.26 3.93
N ILE A 9 -0.03 4.25 2.99
CA ILE A 9 -1.45 4.01 3.26
C ILE A 9 -1.83 2.71 2.53
N SER A 10 -2.04 1.64 3.29
CA SER A 10 -2.42 0.32 2.79
C SER A 10 -3.81 -0.09 3.27
N GLY A 11 -4.35 -1.17 2.71
CA GLY A 11 -5.70 -1.65 2.97
C GLY A 11 -6.19 -2.61 1.89
N GLY A 12 -7.17 -3.43 2.27
CA GLY A 12 -7.86 -4.35 1.36
C GLY A 12 -8.69 -3.58 0.32
N PRO A 13 -9.29 -4.27 -0.67
CA PRO A 13 -10.26 -3.66 -1.56
C PRO A 13 -11.48 -3.12 -0.77
N GLY A 14 -12.11 -2.06 -1.26
CA GLY A 14 -13.37 -1.55 -0.70
C GLY A 14 -13.29 -0.80 0.63
N VAL A 15 -12.09 -0.53 1.16
CA VAL A 15 -11.91 0.18 2.45
C VAL A 15 -11.94 1.72 2.35
N GLY A 16 -12.22 2.25 1.15
CA GLY A 16 -12.25 3.71 0.89
C GLY A 16 -10.87 4.35 0.75
N LYS A 17 -9.82 3.55 0.48
CA LYS A 17 -8.43 4.01 0.31
C LYS A 17 -8.27 5.03 -0.81
N THR A 18 -8.81 4.74 -2.00
CA THR A 18 -8.75 5.65 -3.16
C THR A 18 -9.36 7.01 -2.86
N THR A 19 -10.52 7.05 -2.18
CA THR A 19 -11.16 8.30 -1.77
C THR A 19 -10.30 9.10 -0.78
N LEU A 20 -9.63 8.41 0.15
CA LEU A 20 -8.73 9.04 1.12
C LEU A 20 -7.45 9.60 0.47
N ILE A 21 -6.84 8.84 -0.44
CA ILE A 21 -5.67 9.29 -1.23
C ILE A 21 -6.04 10.51 -2.06
N HIS A 22 -7.20 10.49 -2.72
CA HIS A 22 -7.69 11.63 -3.48
C HIS A 22 -7.88 12.88 -2.60
N ALA A 23 -8.48 12.72 -1.42
CA ALA A 23 -8.64 13.84 -0.47
C ALA A 23 -7.28 14.44 -0.05
N LEU A 24 -6.28 13.59 0.26
CA LEU A 24 -4.92 14.03 0.58
C LEU A 24 -4.29 14.82 -0.57
N ARG A 25 -4.44 14.35 -1.81
CA ARG A 25 -3.96 15.06 -3.00
C ARG A 25 -4.64 16.42 -3.17
N GLN A 26 -5.96 16.51 -2.98
CA GLN A 26 -6.70 17.78 -3.06
C GLN A 26 -6.25 18.82 -2.03
N THR A 27 -5.71 18.38 -0.89
CA THR A 27 -5.11 19.26 0.12
C THR A 27 -3.65 19.65 -0.15
N GLY A 28 -3.10 19.28 -1.31
CA GLY A 28 -1.76 19.68 -1.76
C GLY A 28 -0.63 18.72 -1.40
N PHE A 29 -0.92 17.54 -0.82
CA PHE A 29 0.11 16.53 -0.58
C PHE A 29 0.45 15.76 -1.85
N LEU A 30 1.72 15.37 -1.96
CA LEU A 30 2.16 14.44 -3.00
C LEU A 30 1.65 13.04 -2.68
N THR A 31 1.01 12.40 -3.66
CA THR A 31 0.53 11.02 -3.53
C THR A 31 1.01 10.17 -4.69
N VAL A 32 1.43 8.94 -4.38
CA VAL A 32 1.84 7.92 -5.35
C VAL A 32 0.74 6.87 -5.41
N GLU A 33 0.17 6.65 -6.59
CA GLU A 33 -0.95 5.71 -6.77
C GLU A 33 -0.47 4.25 -6.88
N GLU A 34 -1.34 3.30 -6.53
CA GLU A 34 -1.04 1.89 -6.74
C GLU A 34 -1.02 1.52 -8.23
N GLU A 35 -0.05 0.70 -8.60
CA GLU A 35 0.15 0.30 -10.00
C GLU A 35 -0.59 -1.00 -10.35
N ALA A 36 -1.22 -1.65 -9.36
CA ALA A 36 -1.79 -2.98 -9.50
C ALA A 36 -2.90 -3.05 -10.56
N ARG A 37 -3.74 -2.00 -10.68
CA ARG A 37 -4.76 -1.90 -11.73
C ARG A 37 -4.16 -1.54 -13.09
N ARG A 38 -3.13 -0.69 -13.11
CA ARG A 38 -2.41 -0.33 -14.35
C ARG A 38 -1.74 -1.55 -14.97
N ILE A 39 -1.03 -2.34 -14.15
CA ILE A 39 -0.38 -3.59 -14.54
C ILE A 39 -1.38 -4.55 -15.18
N ILE A 40 -2.56 -4.75 -14.57
CA ILE A 40 -3.59 -5.65 -15.13
C ILE A 40 -4.01 -5.16 -16.53
N LYS A 41 -4.34 -3.88 -16.67
CA LYS A 41 -4.78 -3.31 -17.96
C LYS A 41 -3.70 -3.46 -19.03
N GLU A 42 -2.44 -3.18 -18.67
CA GLU A 42 -1.31 -3.32 -19.59
C GLU A 42 -1.09 -4.76 -20.02
N GLN A 43 -1.16 -5.71 -19.08
CA GLN A 43 -1.00 -7.14 -19.37
C GLN A 43 -2.16 -7.68 -20.22
N GLU A 44 -3.40 -7.27 -19.96
CA GLU A 44 -4.54 -7.62 -20.82
C GLU A 44 -4.39 -7.06 -22.23
N ALA A 45 -3.96 -5.79 -22.37
CA ALA A 45 -3.79 -5.13 -23.66
C ALA A 45 -2.73 -5.81 -24.54
N ILE A 46 -1.66 -6.37 -23.95
CA ILE A 46 -0.61 -7.09 -24.68
C ILE A 46 -0.86 -8.61 -24.73
N GLY A 47 -1.99 -9.10 -24.21
CA GLY A 47 -2.29 -10.54 -24.12
C GLY A 47 -1.37 -11.31 -23.16
N GLY A 48 -0.65 -10.62 -22.28
CA GLY A 48 0.31 -11.18 -21.35
C GLY A 48 -0.30 -12.02 -20.23
N ASP A 49 0.57 -12.67 -19.47
CA ASP A 49 0.20 -13.58 -18.38
C ASP A 49 0.33 -12.94 -17.00
N GLY A 50 0.83 -11.71 -16.90
CA GLY A 50 1.06 -10.97 -15.66
C GLY A 50 -0.21 -10.45 -14.97
N VAL A 51 -1.27 -11.25 -14.95
CA VAL A 51 -2.54 -10.99 -14.29
C VAL A 51 -2.80 -12.04 -13.21
N PRO A 52 -3.49 -11.71 -12.11
CA PRO A 52 -3.62 -12.59 -10.96
C PRO A 52 -4.35 -13.91 -11.24
N TRP A 53 -5.15 -13.98 -12.31
CA TRP A 53 -5.86 -15.19 -12.73
C TRP A 53 -5.10 -16.05 -13.74
N LYS A 54 -4.00 -15.58 -14.33
CA LYS A 54 -3.15 -16.36 -15.25
C LYS A 54 -1.84 -16.77 -14.60
N SER A 55 -1.09 -15.82 -14.04
CA SER A 55 0.18 -16.08 -13.35
C SER A 55 0.32 -15.18 -12.12
N LYS A 56 0.01 -15.74 -10.96
CA LYS A 56 0.14 -15.06 -9.67
C LYS A 56 1.58 -14.66 -9.37
N ALA A 57 2.54 -15.52 -9.71
CA ALA A 57 3.96 -15.26 -9.52
C ALA A 57 4.46 -14.09 -10.37
N LEU A 58 4.10 -14.07 -11.67
CA LEU A 58 4.46 -12.96 -12.56
C LEU A 58 3.78 -11.66 -12.12
N TYR A 59 2.50 -11.71 -11.75
CA TYR A 59 1.80 -10.55 -11.23
C TYR A 59 2.45 -9.99 -9.95
N ALA A 60 2.84 -10.85 -9.01
CA ALA A 60 3.56 -10.46 -7.79
C ALA A 60 4.88 -9.76 -8.11
N GLN A 61 5.65 -10.28 -9.06
CA GLN A 61 6.90 -9.67 -9.50
C GLN A 61 6.65 -8.30 -10.15
N LEU A 62 5.65 -8.18 -11.03
CA LEU A 62 5.30 -6.90 -11.66
C LEU A 62 4.88 -5.84 -10.64
N MET A 63 4.14 -6.24 -9.59
CA MET A 63 3.78 -5.33 -8.49
C MET A 63 5.00 -4.88 -7.70
N LEU A 64 5.94 -5.80 -7.42
CA LEU A 64 7.19 -5.48 -6.74
C LEU A 64 8.01 -4.48 -7.57
N ASP A 65 8.23 -4.77 -8.85
CA ASP A 65 9.02 -3.93 -9.76
C ASP A 65 8.42 -2.53 -9.92
N ALA A 66 7.10 -2.44 -10.06
CA ALA A 66 6.40 -1.16 -10.14
C ALA A 66 6.54 -0.34 -8.85
N SER A 67 6.43 -1.00 -7.69
CA SER A 67 6.58 -0.34 -6.39
C SER A 67 8.01 0.16 -6.16
N VAL A 68 9.02 -0.61 -6.57
CA VAL A 68 10.44 -0.20 -6.52
C VAL A 68 10.70 1.00 -7.43
N ARG A 69 10.15 0.99 -8.65
CA ARG A 69 10.29 2.10 -9.60
C ARG A 69 9.68 3.38 -9.04
N ALA A 70 8.42 3.33 -8.59
CA ALA A 70 7.73 4.48 -8.02
C ALA A 70 8.45 5.03 -6.78
N TYR A 71 8.96 4.15 -5.91
CA TYR A 71 9.80 4.57 -4.79
C TYR A 71 11.08 5.29 -5.25
N GLY A 72 11.77 4.74 -6.25
CA GLY A 72 12.99 5.31 -6.81
C GLY A 72 12.77 6.69 -7.44
N GLU A 73 11.68 6.85 -8.18
CA GLU A 73 11.27 8.11 -8.81
C GLU A 73 11.03 9.21 -7.77
N ILE A 74 10.24 8.97 -6.73
CA ILE A 74 10.05 9.98 -5.68
C ILE A 74 11.36 10.20 -4.90
N LYS A 75 12.13 9.14 -4.63
CA LYS A 75 13.41 9.27 -3.90
C LYS A 75 14.40 10.18 -4.63
N SER A 76 14.46 10.14 -5.96
CA SER A 76 15.40 10.95 -6.74
C SER A 76 15.06 12.45 -6.75
N THR A 77 13.79 12.81 -6.53
CA THR A 77 13.37 14.23 -6.46
C THR A 77 13.88 14.97 -5.23
N ASN A 78 14.38 14.26 -4.20
CA ASN A 78 14.73 14.83 -2.89
C ASN A 78 13.60 15.65 -2.23
N PHE A 79 12.34 15.33 -2.54
CA PHE A 79 11.18 15.97 -1.92
C PHE A 79 11.18 15.76 -0.41
N GLN A 80 11.03 16.85 0.37
CA GLN A 80 11.17 16.85 1.83
C GLN A 80 9.83 16.79 2.57
N GLU A 81 8.75 17.25 1.94
CA GLU A 81 7.41 17.21 2.52
C GLU A 81 6.86 15.76 2.57
N PRO A 82 5.82 15.49 3.39
CA PRO A 82 5.18 14.19 3.43
C PRO A 82 4.68 13.73 2.05
N VAL A 83 5.03 12.49 1.70
CA VAL A 83 4.55 11.79 0.50
C VAL A 83 3.76 10.57 0.94
N TYR A 84 2.53 10.42 0.42
CA TYR A 84 1.66 9.30 0.74
C TYR A 84 1.62 8.30 -0.41
N PHE A 85 2.09 7.09 -0.15
CA PHE A 85 2.06 5.98 -1.10
C PHE A 85 0.80 5.17 -0.88
N ASP A 86 0.01 5.04 -1.94
CA ASP A 86 -1.09 4.09 -2.04
C ASP A 86 -0.49 2.69 -2.24
N ARG A 87 -0.25 1.98 -1.13
CA ARG A 87 0.58 0.75 -1.01
C ARG A 87 2.09 0.98 -1.05
N GLY A 88 2.82 0.14 -0.30
CA GLY A 88 4.27 0.06 -0.34
C GLY A 88 4.76 -1.25 -0.96
N ILE A 89 6.07 -1.41 -1.05
CA ILE A 89 6.69 -2.65 -1.55
C ILE A 89 6.26 -3.89 -0.75
N LEU A 90 6.00 -3.74 0.55
CA LEU A 90 5.52 -4.83 1.40
C LEU A 90 4.10 -5.29 1.06
N ASP A 91 3.29 -4.51 0.33
CA ASP A 91 2.02 -4.99 -0.20
C ASP A 91 2.23 -6.12 -1.24
N ALA A 92 3.29 -6.04 -2.06
CA ALA A 92 3.64 -7.11 -3.00
C ALA A 92 4.13 -8.35 -2.26
N VAL A 93 4.92 -8.19 -1.19
CA VAL A 93 5.38 -9.28 -0.32
C VAL A 93 4.20 -9.93 0.42
N CYS A 94 3.28 -9.13 0.96
CA CYS A 94 2.05 -9.64 1.58
C CYS A 94 1.24 -10.48 0.58
N TYR A 95 1.12 -10.02 -0.67
CA TYR A 95 0.46 -10.80 -1.73
C TYR A 95 1.20 -12.12 -2.01
N MET A 96 2.53 -12.12 -2.07
CA MET A 96 3.33 -13.35 -2.23
C MET A 96 3.03 -14.35 -1.10
N HIS A 97 3.00 -13.90 0.15
CA HIS A 97 2.64 -14.76 1.29
C HIS A 97 1.23 -15.33 1.19
N MET A 98 0.24 -14.49 0.82
CA MET A 98 -1.15 -14.93 0.68
C MET A 98 -1.33 -15.98 -0.42
N GLU A 99 -0.55 -15.88 -1.49
CA GLU A 99 -0.61 -16.80 -2.64
C GLU A 99 0.40 -17.96 -2.54
N ASN A 100 1.08 -18.13 -1.41
CA ASN A 100 2.14 -19.12 -1.19
C ASN A 100 3.28 -19.06 -2.21
N ILE A 101 3.59 -17.86 -2.70
CA ILE A 101 4.73 -17.60 -3.59
C ILE A 101 5.97 -17.40 -2.71
N PRO A 102 7.09 -18.12 -2.98
CA PRO A 102 8.31 -17.96 -2.22
C PRO A 102 8.88 -16.54 -2.33
N VAL A 103 9.17 -15.93 -1.17
CA VAL A 103 9.89 -14.65 -1.10
C VAL A 103 11.39 -14.95 -1.17
N THR A 104 12.04 -14.52 -2.26
CA THR A 104 13.46 -14.80 -2.47
C THR A 104 14.34 -13.87 -1.63
N LYS A 105 15.62 -14.24 -1.44
CA LYS A 105 16.60 -13.37 -0.80
C LYS A 105 16.73 -12.02 -1.53
N GLU A 106 16.65 -12.02 -2.85
CA GLU A 106 16.69 -10.81 -3.66
C GLU A 106 15.51 -9.88 -3.36
N THR A 107 14.29 -10.43 -3.24
CA THR A 107 13.11 -9.66 -2.82
C THR A 107 13.31 -9.05 -1.44
N VAL A 108 13.86 -9.82 -0.49
CA VAL A 108 14.16 -9.32 0.86
C VAL A 108 15.20 -8.18 0.82
N ASP A 109 16.26 -8.33 0.03
CA ASP A 109 17.29 -7.29 -0.14
C ASP A 109 16.71 -6.00 -0.75
N ILE A 110 15.77 -6.12 -1.69
CA ILE A 110 15.04 -4.99 -2.28
C ILE A 110 14.21 -4.27 -1.21
N VAL A 111 13.44 -5.01 -0.40
CA VAL A 111 12.63 -4.44 0.69
C VAL A 111 13.49 -3.59 1.62
N TYR A 112 14.67 -4.10 2.02
CA TYR A 112 15.57 -3.35 2.91
C TYR A 112 16.24 -2.14 2.28
N LYS A 113 16.32 -2.06 0.94
CA LYS A 113 16.82 -0.88 0.21
C LYS A 113 15.75 0.21 0.04
N CYS A 114 14.47 -0.19 0.05
CA CYS A 114 13.34 0.70 -0.15
C CYS A 114 12.60 0.97 1.15
N VAL A 115 13.16 1.90 1.92
CA VAL A 115 12.74 2.23 3.28
C VAL A 115 11.68 3.33 3.28
N TYR A 116 10.57 3.08 3.96
CA TYR A 116 9.53 4.06 4.24
C TYR A 116 9.66 4.61 5.68
N ASN A 117 8.75 5.50 6.07
CA ASN A 117 8.55 5.86 7.47
C ASN A 117 8.15 4.60 8.24
N ARG A 118 8.61 4.50 9.50
CA ARG A 118 8.33 3.36 10.37
C ARG A 118 6.83 3.22 10.63
N ASP A 119 6.10 4.33 10.68
CA ASP A 119 4.66 4.33 10.87
C ASP A 119 3.95 4.12 9.52
N VAL A 120 3.13 3.07 9.46
CA VAL A 120 2.33 2.71 8.28
C VAL A 120 0.85 2.74 8.63
N PHE A 121 0.04 3.36 7.79
CA PHE A 121 -1.39 3.47 7.99
C PHE A 121 -2.09 2.30 7.29
N ILE A 122 -2.83 1.47 8.02
CA ILE A 122 -3.61 0.37 7.43
C ILE A 122 -5.09 0.63 7.66
N LEU A 123 -5.86 0.67 6.58
CA LEU A 123 -7.31 0.87 6.62
C LEU A 123 -8.00 -0.46 6.96
N PRO A 124 -8.73 -0.55 8.08
CA PRO A 124 -9.43 -1.77 8.46
C PRO A 124 -10.64 -2.04 7.55
N PRO A 125 -11.00 -3.31 7.30
CA PRO A 125 -12.24 -3.68 6.63
C PRO A 125 -13.43 -3.05 7.33
N TRP A 126 -14.34 -2.45 6.57
CA TRP A 126 -15.44 -1.67 7.12
C TRP A 126 -16.76 -1.97 6.42
N GLN A 127 -17.57 -2.86 7.01
CA GLN A 127 -18.84 -3.34 6.45
C GLN A 127 -19.77 -2.21 5.99
N ALA A 128 -19.87 -1.11 6.75
CA ALA A 128 -20.79 -0.01 6.43
C ALA A 128 -20.49 0.70 5.11
N ILE A 129 -19.23 0.67 4.64
CA ILE A 129 -18.82 1.25 3.35
C ILE A 129 -18.42 0.18 2.33
N TYR A 130 -18.38 -1.09 2.74
CA TYR A 130 -18.02 -2.21 1.90
C TYR A 130 -19.18 -2.51 0.94
N LYS A 131 -19.21 -1.78 -0.17
CA LYS A 131 -20.06 -2.11 -1.31
C LYS A 131 -19.29 -3.09 -2.18
N THR A 132 -19.92 -4.21 -2.53
CA THR A 132 -19.43 -5.12 -3.57
C THR A 132 -19.38 -4.34 -4.88
N ASP A 133 -18.20 -3.83 -5.23
CA ASP A 133 -17.92 -3.34 -6.56
C ASP A 133 -17.65 -4.53 -7.50
N ASN A 134 -18.09 -4.43 -8.75
CA ASN A 134 -18.10 -5.53 -9.72
C ASN A 134 -16.70 -5.99 -10.15
N GLU A 135 -15.65 -5.23 -9.84
CA GLU A 135 -14.30 -5.52 -10.33
C GLU A 135 -13.48 -6.49 -9.46
N ARG A 136 -13.73 -6.61 -8.14
CA ARG A 136 -13.04 -7.58 -7.25
C ARG A 136 -13.93 -8.02 -6.07
N LYS A 137 -14.65 -9.13 -6.23
CA LYS A 137 -15.45 -9.73 -5.15
C LYS A 137 -14.55 -10.51 -4.20
N GLN A 138 -14.11 -9.89 -3.12
CA GLN A 138 -13.65 -10.64 -1.94
C GLN A 138 -14.84 -10.84 -1.00
N SER A 139 -14.95 -12.04 -0.44
CA SER A 139 -15.80 -12.29 0.71
C SER A 139 -15.35 -11.44 1.89
N TRP A 140 -16.26 -11.17 2.82
CA TRP A 140 -15.91 -10.47 4.07
C TRP A 140 -14.79 -11.17 4.85
N LYS A 141 -14.75 -12.51 4.79
CA LYS A 141 -13.68 -13.32 5.39
C LYS A 141 -12.33 -13.05 4.73
N GLU A 142 -12.28 -12.98 3.40
CA GLU A 142 -11.06 -12.65 2.66
C GLU A 142 -10.59 -11.22 2.96
N ALA A 143 -11.51 -10.27 3.12
CA ALA A 143 -11.15 -8.91 3.50
C ALA A 143 -10.50 -8.83 4.89
N LEU A 144 -11.05 -9.57 5.88
CA LEU A 144 -10.46 -9.69 7.22
C LEU A 144 -9.11 -10.40 7.18
N PHE A 145 -9.02 -11.52 6.45
CA PHE A 145 -7.77 -12.27 6.28
C PHE A 145 -6.67 -11.41 5.65
N THR A 146 -7.00 -10.66 4.58
CA THR A 146 -6.08 -9.74 3.92
C THR A 146 -5.61 -8.67 4.90
N PHE A 147 -6.52 -8.09 5.69
CA PHE A 147 -6.17 -7.11 6.71
C PHE A 147 -5.18 -7.65 7.73
N ASP A 148 -5.45 -8.81 8.32
CA ASP A 148 -4.56 -9.40 9.31
C ASP A 148 -3.20 -9.77 8.72
N LYS A 149 -3.17 -10.32 7.49
CA LYS A 149 -1.92 -10.63 6.77
C LYS A 149 -1.08 -9.39 6.46
N MET A 150 -1.69 -8.28 6.07
CA MET A 150 -0.96 -7.02 5.89
C MET A 150 -0.35 -6.56 7.21
N LYS A 151 -1.10 -6.59 8.31
CA LYS A 151 -0.56 -6.18 9.62
C LYS A 151 0.59 -7.06 10.07
N GLU A 152 0.47 -8.37 9.89
CA GLU A 152 1.51 -9.35 10.18
C GLU A 152 2.77 -9.06 9.36
N THR A 153 2.63 -8.93 8.03
CA THR A 153 3.75 -8.64 7.12
C THR A 153 4.47 -7.35 7.51
N TYR A 154 3.76 -6.24 7.72
CA TYR A 154 4.42 -4.99 8.11
C TYR A 154 5.15 -5.09 9.45
N ARG A 155 4.57 -5.78 10.44
CA ARG A 155 5.19 -5.97 11.76
C ARG A 155 6.43 -6.85 11.69
N GLU A 156 6.41 -7.90 10.88
CA GLU A 156 7.56 -8.80 10.66
C GLU A 156 8.78 -8.01 10.15
N TYR A 157 8.55 -7.03 9.27
CA TYR A 157 9.59 -6.15 8.76
C TYR A 157 9.86 -4.90 9.63
N GLY A 158 9.36 -4.89 10.88
CA GLY A 158 9.70 -3.88 11.89
C GLY A 158 8.92 -2.55 11.81
N TYR A 159 7.86 -2.49 11.00
CA TYR A 159 7.01 -1.31 10.89
C TYR A 159 5.97 -1.25 12.02
N ASN A 160 5.66 -0.03 12.44
CA ASN A 160 4.57 0.27 13.35
C ASN A 160 3.28 0.41 12.55
N VAL A 161 2.35 -0.51 12.77
CA VAL A 161 1.04 -0.47 12.12
C VAL A 161 0.09 0.44 12.89
N ILE A 162 -0.38 1.49 12.24
CA ILE A 162 -1.42 2.40 12.73
C ILE A 162 -2.72 2.09 11.98
N GLU A 163 -3.70 1.56 12.71
CA GLU A 163 -5.03 1.33 12.14
C GLU A 163 -5.78 2.66 11.99
N VAL A 164 -6.24 2.96 10.77
CA VAL A 164 -6.98 4.20 10.50
C VAL A 164 -8.42 4.07 11.02
N PRO A 165 -8.95 5.05 11.78
CA PRO A 165 -10.29 4.94 12.37
C PRO A 165 -11.38 4.85 11.30
N LYS A 166 -12.46 4.13 11.61
CA LYS A 166 -13.65 3.95 10.75
C LYS A 166 -14.60 5.14 10.88
N VAL A 167 -14.13 6.31 10.45
CA VAL A 167 -14.83 7.60 10.52
C VAL A 167 -14.89 8.24 9.12
N SER A 168 -15.43 9.46 9.01
CA SER A 168 -15.57 10.12 7.70
C SER A 168 -14.22 10.27 6.99
N VAL A 169 -14.25 10.49 5.66
CA VAL A 169 -13.02 10.70 4.87
C VAL A 169 -12.20 11.87 5.42
N LEU A 170 -12.88 12.97 5.76
CA LEU A 170 -12.24 14.17 6.30
C LEU A 170 -11.55 13.90 7.64
N GLU A 171 -12.21 13.18 8.55
CA GLU A 171 -11.62 12.81 9.85
C GLU A 171 -10.44 11.83 9.68
N ARG A 172 -10.53 10.86 8.77
CA ARG A 172 -9.41 9.95 8.45
C ARG A 172 -8.21 10.71 7.89
N GLN A 173 -8.46 11.68 7.01
CA GLN A 173 -7.42 12.55 6.46
C GLN A 173 -6.74 13.35 7.57
N GLN A 174 -7.51 14.02 8.42
CA GLN A 174 -6.97 14.80 9.54
C GLN A 174 -6.18 13.92 10.51
N PHE A 175 -6.69 12.72 10.81
CA PHE A 175 -5.98 11.73 11.62
C PHE A 175 -4.59 11.41 11.06
N ILE A 176 -4.50 11.08 9.77
CA ILE A 176 -3.21 10.79 9.11
C ILE A 176 -2.28 12.00 9.16
N ILE A 177 -2.77 13.18 8.76
CA ILE A 177 -1.95 14.41 8.74
C ILE A 177 -1.40 14.73 10.14
N ASN A 178 -2.23 14.63 11.18
CA ASN A 178 -1.81 14.89 12.54
C ASN A 178 -0.71 13.92 12.99
N GLN A 179 -0.85 12.62 12.67
CA GLN A 179 0.17 11.61 12.98
C GLN A 179 1.49 11.88 12.25
N THR A 180 1.45 12.34 10.98
CA THR A 180 2.67 12.70 10.22
C THR A 180 3.36 13.95 10.75
N LYS A 181 2.62 14.91 11.33
CA LYS A 181 3.17 16.14 11.92
C LYS A 181 3.79 15.90 13.30
N THR A 182 3.24 14.96 14.08
CA THR A 182 3.79 14.61 15.40
C THR A 182 5.12 13.84 15.31
N GLY A 183 5.43 13.25 14.14
CA GLY A 183 6.68 12.52 13.91
C GLY A 183 7.90 13.41 13.59
N SER A 184 7.70 14.68 13.23
CA SER A 184 8.78 15.64 12.91
C SER A 184 9.26 16.46 14.12
N HIS A 185 8.70 16.22 15.31
CA HIS A 185 9.19 16.73 16.59
C HIS A 185 9.23 15.59 17.61
N ARG A 186 10.29 14.78 17.60
CA ARG A 186 10.73 14.09 18.82
C ARG A 186 12.18 14.52 19.10
N PRO A 187 12.45 15.11 20.28
CA PRO A 187 13.79 15.54 20.68
C PRO A 187 14.76 14.36 20.79
#